data_AF-A0A9Q8U0U0-F1
#
_entry.id   AF-A0A9Q8U0U0-F1
#
_cell.length_a   1.000
_cell.length_b   1.000
_cell.length_c   1.000
_cell.angle_alpha   90.00
_cell.angle_beta   90.00
_cell.angle_gamma   90.00
#
_symmetry.space_group_name_H-M   'P 1'
#
loop_
_entity.id
_entity.type
_entity.pdbx_description
1 polymer ?
#
loop_
_entity_poly.entity_id
_entity_poly.type
_entity_poly.pdbx_seq_one_letter_code
_entity_poly.pdbx_strand_id
1 'polypeptide(L)'
;MGIFDSFFKGPELTKDDALNMSTSMALNLYRDGYSIEQFIQNADMLLEEIFKMEFPHHSISTEQSKQILKNVVRIYTEEKEHLKNLTKLSIYVNNPTPENKPTEKVVTPGHIRGWFGLFKD
;
A
#
# COMPACT_ATOMS: atom_id res chain seq x y z
N MET A 1 -5.65 -32.39 -11.94
CA MET A 1 -5.37 -31.19 -12.76
C MET A 1 -5.38 -30.02 -11.81
N GLY A 2 -4.21 -29.52 -11.46
CA GLY A 2 -4.10 -28.37 -10.57
C GLY A 2 -4.37 -27.10 -11.34
N ILE A 3 -4.90 -26.08 -10.65
CA ILE A 3 -5.04 -24.69 -11.15
C ILE A 3 -3.73 -24.11 -11.74
N PHE A 4 -2.57 -24.73 -11.48
CA PHE A 4 -1.28 -24.35 -12.03
C PHE A 4 -0.95 -24.90 -13.44
N ASP A 5 -1.75 -25.82 -13.99
CA ASP A 5 -1.43 -26.50 -15.26
C ASP A 5 -1.80 -25.71 -16.54
N SER A 6 -2.54 -24.58 -16.45
CA SER A 6 -3.15 -23.95 -17.63
C SER A 6 -2.99 -22.43 -17.80
N PHE A 7 -2.42 -21.69 -16.84
CA PHE A 7 -2.43 -20.22 -16.91
C PHE A 7 -1.14 -19.53 -17.38
N PHE A 8 -0.05 -20.27 -17.61
CA PHE A 8 1.29 -19.68 -17.52
C PHE A 8 2.13 -19.87 -18.78
N LYS A 9 1.82 -19.10 -19.83
CA LYS A 9 2.69 -18.96 -21.00
C LYS A 9 3.53 -17.70 -20.84
N GLY A 10 4.82 -17.84 -20.54
CA GLY A 10 5.73 -16.71 -20.35
C GLY A 10 6.95 -17.05 -19.51
N PRO A 11 7.91 -16.12 -19.36
CA PRO A 11 9.04 -16.29 -18.45
C PRO A 11 8.56 -16.37 -17.00
N GLU A 12 9.28 -17.12 -16.17
CA GLU A 12 9.02 -17.17 -14.73
C GLU A 12 9.28 -15.79 -14.10
N LEU A 13 8.60 -15.50 -12.98
CA LEU A 13 8.84 -14.29 -12.21
C LEU A 13 10.30 -14.19 -11.76
N THR A 14 10.85 -12.97 -11.80
CA THR A 14 12.11 -12.69 -11.13
C THR A 14 11.94 -12.75 -9.61
N LYS A 15 13.05 -12.78 -8.87
CA LYS A 15 13.01 -12.74 -7.40
C LYS A 15 12.36 -11.45 -6.88
N ASP A 16 12.63 -10.34 -7.54
CA ASP A 16 12.11 -9.03 -7.15
C ASP A 16 10.60 -8.96 -7.44
N ASP A 17 10.15 -9.50 -8.58
CA ASP A 17 8.72 -9.59 -8.91
C ASP A 17 7.95 -10.44 -7.89
N ALA A 18 8.50 -11.60 -7.54
CA ALA A 18 7.90 -12.49 -6.55
C ALA A 18 7.82 -11.82 -5.15
N LEU A 19 8.84 -11.05 -4.77
CA LEU A 19 8.83 -10.30 -3.51
C LEU A 19 7.83 -9.15 -3.53
N ASN A 20 7.75 -8.41 -4.64
CA ASN A 20 6.78 -7.33 -4.82
C ASN A 20 5.35 -7.86 -4.74
N MET A 21 5.07 -8.96 -5.44
CA MET A 21 3.78 -9.64 -5.38
C MET A 21 3.44 -10.08 -3.95
N SER A 22 4.41 -10.66 -3.23
CA SER A 22 4.21 -11.08 -1.82
C SER A 22 3.84 -9.89 -0.93
N THR A 23 4.50 -8.74 -1.14
CA THR A 23 4.23 -7.50 -0.40
C THR A 23 2.85 -6.93 -0.75
N SER A 24 2.48 -6.88 -2.03
CA SER A 24 1.16 -6.46 -2.50
C SER A 24 0.04 -7.30 -1.89
N MET A 25 0.20 -8.63 -1.91
CA MET A 25 -0.74 -9.56 -1.29
C MET A 25 -0.89 -9.30 0.21
N ALA A 26 0.23 -9.21 0.96
CA ALA A 26 0.20 -8.95 2.40
C ALA A 26 -0.44 -7.58 2.74
N LEU A 27 -0.20 -6.57 1.91
CA LEU A 27 -0.80 -5.25 2.05
C LEU A 27 -2.31 -5.27 1.82
N ASN A 28 -2.79 -6.00 0.81
CA ASN A 28 -4.23 -6.15 0.56
C ASN A 28 -4.91 -6.87 1.72
N LEU A 29 -4.33 -7.97 2.22
CA LEU A 29 -4.85 -8.66 3.41
C LEU A 29 -4.94 -7.72 4.62
N TYR A 30 -3.93 -6.87 4.82
CA TYR A 30 -3.91 -5.92 5.92
C TYR A 30 -4.97 -4.82 5.77
N ARG A 31 -5.17 -4.30 4.57
CA ARG A 31 -6.17 -3.26 4.28
C ARG A 31 -7.60 -3.77 4.43
N ASP A 32 -7.85 -4.98 3.95
CA ASP A 32 -9.18 -5.59 3.96
C ASP A 32 -9.51 -6.24 5.31
N GLY A 33 -8.54 -6.31 6.22
CA GLY A 33 -8.72 -6.85 7.58
C GLY A 33 -8.88 -8.37 7.61
N TYR A 34 -8.38 -9.08 6.59
CA TYR A 34 -8.40 -10.54 6.56
C TYR A 34 -7.55 -11.15 7.68
N SER A 35 -8.06 -12.20 8.30
CA SER A 35 -7.24 -13.03 9.20
C SER A 35 -6.33 -13.97 8.42
N ILE A 36 -5.30 -14.50 9.09
CA ILE A 36 -4.39 -15.49 8.50
C ILE A 36 -5.13 -16.77 8.15
N GLU A 37 -6.09 -17.20 8.99
CA GLU A 37 -6.90 -18.38 8.73
C GLU A 37 -7.75 -18.21 7.47
N GLN A 38 -8.33 -17.03 7.27
CA GLN A 38 -9.10 -16.71 6.05
C GLN A 38 -8.20 -16.69 4.81
N PHE A 39 -6.98 -16.17 4.94
CA PHE A 39 -5.98 -16.22 3.88
C PHE A 39 -5.62 -17.66 3.52
N ILE A 40 -5.28 -18.51 4.49
CA ILE A 40 -4.87 -19.91 4.25
C ILE A 40 -5.97 -20.69 3.52
N GLN A 41 -7.24 -20.45 3.84
CA GLN A 41 -8.37 -21.11 3.19
C GLN A 41 -8.55 -20.73 1.71
N ASN A 42 -8.08 -19.54 1.30
CA ASN A 42 -8.29 -18.98 -0.03
C ASN A 42 -6.97 -18.63 -0.75
N ALA A 43 -5.84 -19.12 -0.24
CA ALA A 43 -4.50 -18.67 -0.63
C ALA A 43 -4.24 -18.82 -2.14
N ASP A 44 -4.63 -19.96 -2.70
CA ASP A 44 -4.42 -20.25 -4.12
C ASP A 44 -5.25 -19.34 -5.03
N MET A 45 -6.51 -19.07 -4.64
CA MET A 45 -7.41 -18.19 -5.39
C MET A 45 -6.89 -16.75 -5.39
N LEU A 46 -6.51 -16.24 -4.22
CA LEU A 46 -5.96 -14.89 -4.07
C LEU A 46 -4.64 -14.73 -4.84
N LEU A 47 -3.78 -15.76 -4.82
CA LEU A 47 -2.55 -15.78 -5.60
C LEU A 47 -2.85 -15.70 -7.10
N GLU A 48 -3.79 -16.51 -7.59
CA GLU A 48 -4.17 -16.55 -9.00
C GLU A 48 -4.76 -15.23 -9.49
N GLU A 49 -5.65 -14.61 -8.70
CA GLU A 49 -6.27 -13.32 -9.03
C GLU A 49 -5.22 -12.22 -9.16
N ILE A 50 -4.34 -12.09 -8.16
CA ILE A 50 -3.30 -11.06 -8.13
C ILE A 50 -2.27 -11.32 -9.22
N PHE A 51 -1.90 -12.58 -9.46
CA PHE A 51 -0.95 -12.93 -10.51
C PHE A 51 -1.46 -12.54 -11.90
N LYS A 52 -2.72 -12.86 -12.20
CA LYS A 52 -3.32 -12.53 -13.50
C LYS A 52 -3.42 -11.03 -13.73
N MET A 53 -3.64 -10.26 -12.66
CA MET A 53 -3.76 -8.81 -12.73
C MET A 53 -2.38 -8.13 -12.89
N GLU A 54 -1.40 -8.52 -12.08
CA GLU A 54 -0.08 -7.86 -12.04
C GLU A 54 0.90 -8.42 -13.09
N PHE A 55 0.81 -9.72 -13.41
CA PHE A 55 1.76 -10.42 -14.27
C PHE A 55 1.08 -11.28 -15.37
N PRO A 56 0.22 -10.70 -16.23
CA PRO A 56 -0.60 -11.44 -17.21
C PRO A 56 0.20 -12.19 -18.29
N HIS A 57 1.50 -11.92 -18.42
CA HIS A 57 2.38 -12.49 -19.44
C HIS A 57 3.53 -13.34 -18.85
N HIS A 58 3.45 -13.68 -17.57
CA HIS A 58 4.48 -14.47 -16.89
C HIS A 58 3.97 -15.87 -16.56
N SER A 59 4.90 -16.71 -16.12
CA SER A 59 4.62 -17.98 -15.50
C SER A 59 5.03 -17.98 -14.03
N ILE A 60 4.44 -18.90 -13.27
CA ILE A 60 4.81 -19.16 -11.88
C ILE A 60 4.85 -20.67 -11.67
N SER A 61 5.97 -21.16 -11.16
CA SER A 61 6.11 -22.56 -10.80
C SER A 61 5.43 -22.86 -9.47
N THR A 62 5.10 -24.13 -9.24
CA THR A 62 4.56 -24.59 -7.94
C THR A 62 5.50 -24.30 -6.77
N GLU A 63 6.80 -24.23 -7.00
CA GLU A 63 7.76 -23.91 -5.94
C GLU A 63 7.79 -22.40 -5.65
N GLN A 64 7.74 -21.57 -6.70
CA GLN A 64 7.63 -20.12 -6.54
C GLN A 64 6.31 -19.72 -5.87
N SER A 65 5.19 -20.37 -6.20
CA SER A 65 3.90 -20.09 -5.55
C SER A 65 3.95 -20.36 -4.05
N LYS A 66 4.52 -21.50 -3.62
CA LYS A 66 4.74 -21.78 -2.19
C LYS A 66 5.63 -20.75 -1.51
N GLN A 67 6.70 -20.32 -2.17
CA GLN A 67 7.60 -19.30 -1.63
C GLN A 67 6.91 -17.95 -1.47
N ILE A 68 6.12 -17.53 -2.47
CA ILE A 68 5.32 -16.31 -2.40
C ILE A 68 4.34 -16.38 -1.24
N LEU A 69 3.53 -17.44 -1.15
CA LEU A 69 2.56 -17.59 -0.06
C LEU A 69 3.23 -17.60 1.33
N LYS A 70 4.40 -18.25 1.46
CA LYS A 70 5.18 -18.23 2.71
C LYS A 70 5.65 -16.82 3.05
N ASN A 71 6.11 -16.05 2.06
CA ASN A 71 6.53 -14.67 2.25
C ASN A 71 5.35 -13.77 2.65
N VAL A 72 4.18 -13.97 2.04
CA VAL A 72 2.94 -13.25 2.41
C VAL A 72 2.64 -13.45 3.90
N VAL A 73 2.64 -14.69 4.37
CA VAL A 73 2.40 -14.99 5.80
C VAL A 73 3.43 -14.28 6.67
N ARG A 74 4.73 -14.42 6.35
CA ARG A 74 5.82 -13.80 7.12
C ARG A 74 5.66 -12.28 7.22
N ILE A 75 5.46 -11.61 6.09
CA ILE A 75 5.30 -10.14 6.03
C ILE A 75 4.07 -9.73 6.85
N TYR A 76 2.95 -10.44 6.68
CA TYR A 76 1.70 -10.13 7.38
C TYR A 76 1.80 -10.32 8.91
N THR A 77 2.50 -11.35 9.37
CA THR A 77 2.66 -11.64 10.81
C THR A 77 3.72 -10.78 11.49
N GLU A 78 4.86 -10.57 10.83
CA GLU A 78 6.07 -10.03 11.45
C GLU A 78 6.28 -8.54 11.13
N GLU A 79 5.78 -8.05 10.00
CA GLU A 79 6.12 -6.72 9.48
C GLU A 79 4.94 -5.73 9.51
N LYS A 80 4.13 -5.77 10.58
CA LYS A 80 2.94 -4.90 10.71
C LYS A 80 3.24 -3.39 10.59
N GLU A 81 4.40 -2.94 11.08
CA GLU A 81 4.82 -1.54 10.97
C GLU A 81 5.15 -1.16 9.52
N HIS A 82 5.78 -2.06 8.78
CA HIS A 82 6.08 -1.89 7.36
C HIS A 82 4.78 -1.74 6.55
N LEU A 83 3.80 -2.62 6.77
CA LEU A 83 2.49 -2.56 6.10
C LEU A 83 1.70 -1.28 6.43
N LYS A 84 1.76 -0.83 7.69
CA LYS A 84 1.16 0.44 8.11
C LYS A 84 1.78 1.64 7.39
N ASN A 85 3.10 1.64 7.22
CA ASN A 85 3.81 2.72 6.53
C ASN A 85 3.51 2.72 5.03
N LEU A 86 3.47 1.56 4.38
CA LEU A 86 3.04 1.44 2.97
C LEU A 86 1.60 1.90 2.77
N THR A 87 0.70 1.56 3.69
CA THR A 87 -0.70 2.02 3.65
C THR A 87 -0.77 3.55 3.76
N LYS A 88 -0.02 4.17 4.67
CA LYS A 88 0.05 5.64 4.78
C LYS A 88 0.56 6.26 3.48
N LEU A 89 1.65 5.76 2.92
CA LEU A 89 2.22 6.27 1.66
C LEU A 89 1.20 6.22 0.52
N SER A 90 0.43 5.14 0.41
CA SER A 90 -0.63 5.05 -0.60
C SER A 90 -1.74 6.09 -0.44
N ILE A 91 -2.03 6.53 0.79
CA ILE A 91 -3.00 7.61 1.04
C ILE A 91 -2.44 8.94 0.57
N TYR A 92 -1.15 9.21 0.81
CA TYR A 92 -0.49 10.45 0.36
C TYR A 92 -0.38 10.54 -1.16
N VAL A 93 -0.15 9.42 -1.86
CA VAL A 93 -0.07 9.40 -3.32
C VAL A 93 -1.45 9.62 -3.96
N ASN A 94 -2.51 9.07 -3.36
CA ASN A 94 -3.88 9.19 -3.89
C ASN A 94 -4.60 10.48 -3.44
N ASN A 95 -4.15 11.10 -2.36
CA ASN A 95 -4.56 12.42 -1.91
C ASN A 95 -3.30 13.25 -1.64
N PRO A 96 -2.65 13.79 -2.70
CA PRO A 96 -1.55 14.72 -2.47
C PRO A 96 -2.09 15.86 -1.61
N THR A 97 -1.52 16.03 -0.42
CA THR A 97 -1.73 17.24 0.37
C THR A 97 -1.55 18.43 -0.56
N PRO A 98 -2.55 19.33 -0.70
CA PRO A 98 -2.41 20.45 -1.59
C PRO A 98 -1.19 21.26 -1.13
N GLU A 99 -0.15 21.25 -1.94
CA GLU A 99 1.02 22.07 -1.74
C GLU A 99 0.55 23.53 -1.67
N ASN A 100 0.90 24.20 -0.57
CA ASN A 100 0.86 25.65 -0.43
C ASN A 100 -0.52 26.30 -0.61
N LYS A 101 -1.34 26.28 0.45
CA LYS A 101 -1.97 27.57 0.81
C LYS A 101 -0.87 28.44 1.40
N PRO A 102 -0.66 29.67 0.89
CA PRO A 102 0.35 30.55 1.45
C PRO A 102 0.05 30.70 2.94
N THR A 103 1.09 30.58 3.76
CA THR A 103 1.08 30.95 5.17
C THR A 103 0.31 32.26 5.29
N GLU A 104 -0.90 32.22 5.84
CA GLU A 104 -1.51 33.42 6.37
C GLU A 104 -0.48 33.97 7.34
N LYS A 105 0.14 35.08 6.96
CA LYS A 105 1.08 35.82 7.80
C LYS A 105 0.34 36.01 9.12
N VAL A 106 0.80 35.34 10.16
CA VAL A 106 0.47 35.70 11.52
C VAL A 106 0.95 37.14 11.66
N VAL A 107 0.03 38.08 11.53
CA VAL A 107 0.27 39.50 11.79
C VAL A 107 0.50 39.59 13.29
N THR A 108 1.76 39.60 13.69
CA THR A 108 2.15 39.98 15.05
C THR A 108 1.77 41.45 15.28
N PRO A 109 1.27 41.80 16.47
CA PRO A 109 0.55 43.04 16.70
C PRO A 109 1.52 44.21 16.79
N GLY A 110 1.55 45.03 15.75
CA GLY A 110 2.28 46.29 15.74
C GLY A 110 1.60 47.27 14.80
N HIS A 111 0.98 48.30 15.37
CA HIS A 111 0.27 49.42 14.71
C HIS A 111 -1.24 49.27 14.48
N ILE A 112 -1.99 49.06 15.57
CA ILE A 112 -3.27 49.79 15.72
C ILE A 112 -2.93 51.10 16.43
N ARG A 113 -2.39 52.07 15.69
CA ARG A 113 -2.26 53.46 16.14
C ARG A 113 -2.96 54.31 15.10
N GLY A 114 -4.20 54.69 15.40
CA GLY A 114 -4.93 55.64 14.57
C GLY A 114 -6.45 55.55 14.57
N TRP A 115 -7.12 55.28 15.71
CA TRP A 115 -8.60 55.42 15.80
C TRP A 115 -9.10 56.02 17.14
N PHE A 116 -8.26 56.78 17.85
CA PHE A 116 -8.73 57.66 18.94
C PHE A 116 -7.96 59.00 18.91
N GLY A 117 -8.15 59.74 17.82
CA GLY A 117 -8.05 61.20 17.85
C GLY A 117 -9.45 61.75 18.04
N LEU A 118 -9.92 61.80 19.29
CA LEU A 118 -11.11 62.51 19.77
C LEU A 118 -11.24 62.16 21.26
N PHE A 119 -10.52 62.87 22.14
CA PHE A 119 -10.88 63.23 23.52
C PHE A 119 -9.68 63.94 24.20
N LYS A 120 -9.86 65.25 24.49
CA LYS A 120 -9.07 66.17 25.35
C LYS A 120 -7.72 66.64 24.79
N ASP A 121 -7.37 67.93 24.71
CA ASP A 121 -7.98 69.21 25.09
C ASP A 121 -7.74 70.24 23.97
#